data_AF-A0A7X7FRG3-F1
#
_entry.id   AF-A0A7X7FRG3-F1
#
_cell.length_a   1.000
_cell.length_b   1.000
_cell.length_c   1.000
_cell.angle_alpha   90.00
_cell.angle_beta   90.00
_cell.angle_gamma   90.00
#
_symmetry.space_group_name_H-M   'P 1'
#
loop_
_entity.id
_entity.type
_entity.pdbx_description
1 polymer ?
#
loop_
_entity_poly.entity_id
_entity_poly.type
_entity_poly.pdbx_seq_one_letter_code
_entity_poly.pdbx_strand_id
1 'polypeptide(L)' 'MSDELLEFVMAIDEYKRLNSRPFPTWSEVFEVIRYLGYRKVAGKGQHIDRPAADSGGAAQSEEATE' A
#
# COMPACT_ATOMS: atom_id res chain seq x y z
N MET A 1 -8.00 4.39 -7.87
CA MET A 1 -8.66 4.21 -6.55
C MET A 1 -9.62 3.02 -6.56
N SER A 2 -10.57 2.92 -7.49
CA SER A 2 -11.51 1.77 -7.55
C SER A 2 -10.83 0.43 -7.81
N ASP A 3 -9.85 0.42 -8.72
CA ASP A 3 -9.29 -0.82 -9.25
C ASP A 3 -8.34 -1.48 -8.23
N GLU A 4 -7.48 -0.68 -7.60
CA GLU A 4 -6.64 -1.12 -6.48
C GLU A 4 -7.46 -1.63 -5.28
N LEU A 5 -8.57 -0.95 -4.96
CA LEU A 5 -9.46 -1.39 -3.89
C LEU A 5 -10.13 -2.73 -4.26
N LEU A 6 -10.53 -2.89 -5.53
CA LEU A 6 -11.12 -4.13 -6.02
C LEU A 6 -10.11 -5.28 -5.96
N GLU A 7 -8.87 -5.07 -6.41
CA GLU A 7 -7.79 -6.06 -6.30
C GLU A 7 -7.52 -6.45 -4.85
N PHE A 8 -7.48 -5.48 -3.94
CA PHE A 8 -7.33 -5.75 -2.51
C PHE A 8 -8.47 -6.61 -1.96
N VAL A 9 -9.73 -6.27 -2.28
CA VAL A 9 -10.90 -7.04 -1.83
C VAL A 9 -10.88 -8.46 -2.39
N MET A 10 -10.51 -8.65 -3.66
CA MET A 10 -10.37 -9.97 -4.28
C MET A 10 -9.29 -10.81 -3.62
N ALA A 11 -8.13 -10.24 -3.33
CA ALA A 11 -7.05 -10.94 -2.64
C ALA A 11 -7.41 -11.35 -1.20
N ILE A 12 -8.18 -10.51 -0.49
CA ILE A 12 -8.72 -10.86 0.83
C ILE A 12 -9.72 -12.00 0.73
N ASP A 13 -10.61 -12.01 -0.27
CA ASP A 13 -11.56 -13.10 -0.45
C ASP A 13 -10.85 -14.43 -0.77
N GLU A 14 -9.83 -14.39 -1.62
CA GLU A 14 -8.96 -15.53 -1.90
C GLU A 14 -8.26 -16.05 -0.62
N TYR A 15 -7.70 -15.16 0.19
CA TYR A 15 -7.09 -15.51 1.47
C TYR A 15 -8.07 -16.23 2.40
N LYS A 16 -9.29 -15.70 2.52
CA LYS A 16 -10.35 -16.30 3.36
C LYS A 16 -10.71 -17.71 2.90
N ARG A 17 -10.84 -17.91 1.58
CA ARG A 17 -11.18 -19.20 0.98
C ARG A 17 -10.09 -20.25 1.17
N LEU A 18 -8.83 -19.87 0.94
CA LEU A 18 -7.69 -20.79 1.08
C LEU A 18 -7.47 -21.23 2.52
N ASN A 19 -7.61 -20.30 3.47
CA ASN A 19 -7.32 -20.56 4.87
C ASN A 19 -8.54 -21.02 5.69
N SER A 20 -9.73 -21.06 5.08
CA SER A 20 -11.01 -21.32 5.78
C SER A 20 -11.20 -20.42 7.00
N ARG A 21 -10.71 -19.18 6.93
CA ARG A 21 -10.77 -18.17 7.99
C ARG A 21 -11.73 -17.06 7.55
N PRO A 22 -12.95 -16.99 8.07
CA PRO A 22 -13.92 -15.96 7.68
C PRO A 22 -13.49 -14.55 8.12
N PHE A 23 -12.69 -14.46 9.20
CA PHE A 23 -12.19 -13.21 9.75
C PHE A 23 -10.66 -13.29 9.88
N PRO A 24 -9.90 -12.81 8.90
CA PRO A 24 -8.45 -12.69 9.03
C PRO A 24 -8.09 -11.67 10.11
N THR A 25 -7.00 -11.92 10.80
CA THR A 25 -6.34 -11.00 11.72
C THR A 25 -5.66 -9.86 10.97
N TRP A 26 -5.40 -8.74 11.64
CA TRP A 26 -4.68 -7.61 11.03
C TRP A 26 -3.27 -7.96 10.56
N SER A 27 -2.63 -8.96 11.18
CA SER A 27 -1.33 -9.49 10.71
C SER A 27 -1.46 -10.19 9.36
N GLU A 28 -2.49 -11.04 9.19
CA GLU A 28 -2.74 -11.73 7.92
C GLU A 28 -3.15 -10.74 6.81
N VAL A 29 -3.95 -9.72 7.15
CA VAL A 29 -4.28 -8.63 6.22
C VAL A 29 -3.00 -7.90 5.79
N PHE A 30 -2.07 -7.65 6.71
CA PHE A 30 -0.79 -7.04 6.36
C PHE A 30 0.06 -7.92 5.42
N GLU A 31 0.04 -9.24 5.59
CA GLU A 31 0.69 -10.18 4.67
C GLU A 31 0.06 -10.14 3.27
N VAL A 32 -1.27 -10.06 3.15
CA VAL A 32 -1.95 -9.92 1.86
C VAL A 32 -1.56 -8.61 1.16
N ILE A 33 -1.47 -7.50 1.89
CA ILE A 33 -0.99 -6.21 1.35
C ILE A 33 0.44 -6.35 0.81
N ARG A 34 1.31 -7.08 1.50
CA ARG A 34 2.69 -7.34 1.06
C ARG A 34 2.73 -8.25 -0.17
N TYR A 35 1.86 -9.25 -0.24
CA TYR A 35 1.70 -10.13 -1.40
C TYR A 35 1.27 -9.37 -2.66
N LEU A 36 0.36 -8.40 -2.52
CA LEU A 36 -0.06 -7.50 -3.60
C LEU A 36 1.06 -6.53 -4.07
N GLY A 37 2.23 -6.54 -3.41
CA GLY A 37 3.38 -5.72 -3.82
C GLY A 37 3.41 -4.32 -3.21
N TYR A 38 2.48 -3.97 -2.32
CA TYR A 38 2.51 -2.67 -1.64
C TYR A 38 3.77 -2.53 -0.77
N ARG A 39 4.49 -1.42 -0.96
CA ARG A 39 5.67 -1.05 -0.18
C ARG A 39 5.52 0.32 0.43
N LYS A 40 6.00 0.47 1.66
CA LYS A 40 6.08 1.77 2.35
C LYS A 40 7.21 2.59 1.72
N VAL A 41 6.85 3.54 0.87
CA VAL A 41 7.80 4.44 0.18
C VAL A 41 7.93 5.81 0.84
N ALA A 42 6.97 6.18 1.68
CA ALA A 42 6.95 7.47 2.38
C ALA A 42 7.13 7.30 3.90
N GLY A 43 7.48 8.42 4.55
CA GLY A 43 7.46 8.54 6.01
C GLY A 43 6.07 8.29 6.60
N LYS A 44 5.98 8.16 7.93
CA LYS A 44 4.67 8.10 8.59
C LYS A 44 4.04 9.49 8.56
N GLY A 45 2.83 9.60 8.00
CA GLY A 45 2.05 10.84 8.06
C GLY A 45 1.72 11.25 9.48
N GLN A 46 1.47 12.55 9.69
CA GLN A 46 1.06 13.06 11.02
C GLN A 46 -0.36 12.59 11.37
N HIS A 47 -1.21 12.38 10.35
CA HIS A 47 -2.59 11.91 10.49
C HIS A 47 -3.01 11.06 9.28
N ILE A 48 -4.09 10.27 9.37
CA ILE A 48 -4.58 9.47 8.24
C ILE A 48 -4.93 10.38 7.04
N ASP A 49 -5.52 11.54 7.31
CA ASP A 49 -5.84 12.55 6.28
C ASP A 49 -4.65 13.46 5.91
N ARG A 50 -3.50 13.30 6.60
CA ARG A 50 -2.27 14.06 6.35
C ARG A 50 -1.09 13.11 6.14
N PRO A 51 -0.93 12.57 4.93
CA PRO A 51 0.21 11.71 4.61
C PRO A 51 1.53 12.48 4.78
N ALA A 52 2.62 11.74 4.99
CA ALA A 52 3.95 12.36 4.99
C ALA A 52 4.21 12.94 3.61
N ALA A 53 4.83 14.12 3.55
CA ALA A 53 5.26 14.67 2.28
C ALA A 53 6.15 13.65 1.55
N ASP A 54 5.87 13.40 0.28
CA ASP A 54 6.69 12.51 -0.54
C ASP A 54 8.09 13.09 -0.65
N SER A 55 9.05 12.52 0.09
CA SER A 55 10.47 12.86 -0.04
C SER A 55 11.09 12.31 -1.33
N GLY A 56 10.29 11.78 -2.26
CA GLY A 56 10.71 11.12 -3.50
C GLY A 56 10.85 12.02 -4.73
N GLY A 57 10.74 13.35 -4.60
CA GLY A 57 10.77 14.29 -5.73
C GLY A 57 12.04 15.14 -5.89
N ALA A 58 13.05 15.02 -5.02
CA ALA A 58 14.23 15.91 -5.02
C ALA A 58 15.41 15.42 -5.89
N ALA A 59 15.13 14.80 -7.06
CA ALA A 59 16.17 14.28 -7.94
C ALA A 59 15.93 14.54 -9.45
N GLN A 60 15.17 15.58 -9.81
CA GLN A 60 15.05 16.03 -11.20
C GLN A 60 14.94 17.57 -11.28
N SER A 61 16.00 18.29 -10.90
CA SER A 61 16.13 19.72 -11.24
C SER A 61 17.57 20.22 -11.10
N GLU A 62 18.56 19.42 -11.50
CA GLU A 62 19.97 19.84 -11.66
C GLU A 62 20.52 19.31 -12.99
N GLU A 63 19.81 19.51 -14.10
CA GLU A 63 20.38 19.27 -15.44
C GLU A 63 19.63 20.08 -16.51
N ALA A 64 19.66 21.41 -16.41
CA ALA A 64 19.37 22.32 -17.52
C ALA A 64 19.63 23.77 -17.08
N THR A 65 20.85 24.26 -17.32
CA THR A 65 21.16 25.55 -17.96
C THR A 65 22.68 25.75 -17.87
N GLU A 66 23.38 25.31 -18.91
CA GLU A 66 24.54 26.04 -19.43
C GLU A 66 24.04 26.90 -20.60
#